data_AF-A0A1X9MFZ7-F1
#
_entry.id   AF-A0A1X9MFZ7-F1
#
_cell.length_a   1.000
_cell.length_b   1.000
_cell.length_c   1.000
_cell.angle_alpha   90.00
_cell.angle_beta   90.00
_cell.angle_gamma   90.00
#
_symmetry.space_group_name_H-M   'P 1'
#
loop_
_entity.id
_entity.type
_entity.pdbx_description
1 polymer ?
#
loop_
_entity_poly.entity_id
_entity_poly.type
_entity_poly.pdbx_seq_one_letter_code
_entity_poly.pdbx_strand_id
1 'polypeptide(L)' 'MLKTVRLILAIVIVLLAGFSIVTQNFDYMAFLMLKLSILMFVSGVIDLRADNKRGYMSIIASLFVLFVSIEGFLYL' A
#
# COMPACT_ATOMS: atom_id res chain seq x y z
N MET A 1 10.47 6.65 -13.32
CA MET A 1 9.37 7.40 -12.67
C MET A 1 8.58 6.55 -11.68
N LEU A 2 7.83 5.51 -12.09
CA LEU A 2 7.07 4.67 -11.14
C LEU A 2 7.95 4.03 -10.04
N LYS A 3 9.20 3.64 -10.36
CA LYS A 3 10.17 3.14 -9.37
C LYS A 3 10.50 4.17 -8.28
N THR A 4 10.61 5.45 -8.64
CA THR A 4 10.83 6.56 -7.70
C THR A 4 9.60 6.79 -6.83
N VAL A 5 8.40 6.76 -7.42
CA VAL A 5 7.13 6.86 -6.69
C VAL A 5 6.99 5.72 -5.69
N ARG A 6 7.30 4.48 -6.10
CA ARG A 6 7.33 3.30 -5.21
C ARG A 6 8.27 3.51 -4.02
N LEU A 7 9.48 4.03 -4.26
CA LEU A 7 10.46 4.29 -3.20
C LEU A 7 9.96 5.34 -2.20
N ILE A 8 9.43 6.46 -2.69
CA ILE A 8 8.90 7.54 -1.85
C ILE A 8 7.70 7.03 -1.02
N LEU A 9 6.76 6.31 -1.65
CA LEU A 9 5.63 5.73 -0.92
C LEU A 9 6.10 4.76 0.17
N ALA A 10 7.06 3.89 -0.14
CA ALA A 10 7.58 2.92 0.83
C ALA A 10 8.20 3.62 2.05
N ILE A 11 8.99 4.68 1.85
CA ILE A 11 9.58 5.46 2.94
C ILE A 11 8.48 6.09 3.81
N VAL A 12 7.48 6.72 3.21
CA VAL A 12 6.37 7.34 3.95
C VAL A 12 5.58 6.31 4.76
N ILE A 13 5.33 5.13 4.18
CA ILE A 13 4.60 4.03 4.85
C ILE A 13 5.40 3.51 6.04
N VAL A 14 6.71 3.28 5.89
CA VAL A 14 7.59 2.80 6.96
C VAL A 14 7.68 3.81 8.11
N LEU A 15 7.82 5.10 7.80
CA LEU A 15 7.84 6.15 8.83
C LEU A 15 6.51 6.21 9.60
N LEU A 16 5.38 6.13 8.91
CA LEU A 16 4.07 6.16 9.54
C LEU A 16 3.82 4.90 10.38
N ALA A 17 4.27 3.73 9.92
CA ALA A 17 4.18 2.47 10.67
C ALA A 17 5.04 2.52 11.94
N GLY A 18 6.27 3.00 11.83
CA GLY A 18 7.13 3.22 12.98
C GLY A 18 6.50 4.18 13.99
N PHE A 19 5.92 5.28 13.52
CA PHE A 19 5.22 6.24 14.37
C PHE A 19 4.03 5.62 15.11
N SER A 20 3.15 4.88 14.42
CA SER A 20 2.00 4.20 15.04
C SER A 20 2.41 3.18 16.09
N ILE A 21 3.49 2.41 15.84
CA ILE A 21 3.98 1.42 16.81
C ILE A 21 4.56 2.12 18.05
N VAL A 22 5.36 3.17 17.86
CA VAL A 22 6.00 3.91 18.96
C VAL A 22 4.96 4.63 19.83
N THR A 23 3.95 5.22 19.20
CA THR A 23 2.87 5.95 19.90
C THR A 23 1.76 5.03 20.41
N GLN A 24 1.76 3.75 20.02
CA GLN A 24 0.65 2.80 20.21
C GLN A 24 -0.71 3.34 19.72
N ASN A 25 -0.70 4.31 18.80
CA ASN A 25 -1.89 4.86 18.20
C ASN A 25 -2.11 4.23 16.81
N PHE A 26 -3.18 3.44 16.72
CA PHE A 26 -3.59 2.72 15.52
C PHE A 26 -4.75 3.40 14.78
N ASP A 27 -5.13 4.62 15.14
CA ASP A 27 -6.20 5.38 14.47
C ASP A 27 -5.86 5.61 12.98
N TYR A 28 -4.57 5.67 12.66
CA TYR A 28 -4.07 5.83 11.29
C TYR A 28 -3.91 4.52 10.53
N MET A 29 -4.28 3.37 11.11
CA MET A 29 -4.02 2.06 10.52
C MET A 29 -4.80 1.85 9.21
N ALA A 30 -6.04 2.34 9.13
CA ALA A 30 -6.81 2.36 7.89
C ALA A 30 -6.10 3.19 6.80
N PHE A 31 -5.55 4.36 7.16
CA PHE A 31 -4.78 5.20 6.25
C PHE A 31 -3.46 4.56 5.81
N LEU A 32 -2.84 3.78 6.70
CA LEU A 32 -1.63 3.03 6.44
C LEU A 32 -1.89 1.90 5.43
N MET A 33 -2.96 1.13 5.63
CA MET A 33 -3.41 0.11 4.67
C MET A 33 -3.77 0.71 3.31
N LEU A 34 -4.40 1.89 3.29
CA LEU A 34 -4.73 2.60 2.05
C LEU A 34 -3.45 2.90 1.25
N LYS A 35 -2.44 3.50 1.90
CA LYS A 35 -1.15 3.78 1.26
C LYS A 35 -0.45 2.50 0.80
N LEU A 36 -0.56 1.43 1.56
CA LEU A 36 0.03 0.13 1.25
C LEU A 36 -0.62 -0.50 0.01
N SER A 37 -1.94 -0.38 -0.15
CA SER A 37 -2.65 -0.82 -1.37
C SER A 37 -2.14 -0.07 -2.62
N ILE A 38 -1.96 1.25 -2.53
CA ILE A 38 -1.41 2.07 -3.62
C ILE A 38 0.02 1.63 -3.95
N LEU A 39 0.85 1.36 -2.94
CA LEU A 39 2.21 0.85 -3.14
C LEU A 39 2.21 -0.50 -3.87
N MET A 40 1.32 -1.43 -3.49
CA MET A 40 1.17 -2.72 -4.16
C MET A 40 0.68 -2.57 -5.60
N PHE A 41 -0.25 -1.64 -5.85
CA PHE A 41 -0.72 -1.35 -7.20
C PHE A 41 0.41 -0.81 -8.09
N VAL A 42 1.16 0.20 -7.62
CA VAL A 42 2.32 0.75 -8.34
C VAL A 42 3.37 -0.33 -8.59
N SER A 43 3.61 -1.22 -7.62
CA SER A 43 4.55 -2.34 -7.76
C SER A 43 4.06 -3.35 -8.80
N GLY A 44 2.78 -3.71 -8.78
CA GLY A 44 2.18 -4.59 -9.78
C GLY A 44 2.26 -4.03 -11.19
N VAL A 45 2.03 -2.72 -11.37
CA VAL A 45 2.18 -2.04 -12.67
C VAL A 45 3.65 -2.02 -13.14
N ILE A 46 4.62 -1.84 -12.24
CA ILE A 46 6.05 -1.92 -12.59
C ILE A 46 6.40 -3.34 -13.06
N ASP A 47 5.95 -4.36 -12.34
CA ASP A 47 6.21 -5.76 -12.68
C ASP A 47 5.54 -6.16 -13.99
N LEU A 48 4.31 -5.68 -14.23
CA LEU A 48 3.60 -5.88 -15.50
C LEU A 48 4.36 -5.27 -16.70
N ARG A 49 4.90 -4.06 -16.52
CA ARG A 49 5.73 -3.39 -17.54
C ARG A 49 7.05 -4.10 -17.79
N ALA A 50 7.53 -4.92 -16.86
CA ALA A 50 8.72 -5.74 -17.00
C ALA A 50 8.42 -7.13 -17.61
N ASP A 51 7.26 -7.31 -18.23
CA ASP A 51 6.73 -8.58 -18.76
C ASP A 51 6.65 -9.71 -17.71
N ASN A 52 6.58 -9.33 -16.44
CA ASN A 52 6.46 -10.28 -15.34
C ASN A 52 4.98 -10.53 -15.03
N LYS A 53 4.51 -11.74 -15.34
CA LYS A 53 3.13 -12.18 -15.07
C LYS A 53 2.72 -12.05 -13.60
N ARG A 54 3.67 -11.97 -12.66
CA ARG A 54 3.43 -11.69 -11.24
C ARG A 54 2.77 -10.32 -11.00
N GLY A 55 2.92 -9.37 -11.93
CA GLY A 55 2.29 -8.06 -11.85
C GLY A 55 0.77 -8.12 -11.75
N TYR A 56 0.12 -9.06 -12.45
CA TYR A 56 -1.34 -9.26 -12.35
C TYR A 56 -1.78 -9.65 -10.94
N MET A 57 -1.01 -10.53 -10.30
CA MET A 57 -1.33 -10.99 -8.94
C MET A 57 -1.14 -9.87 -7.91
N SER A 58 -0.11 -9.04 -8.07
CA SER A 58 0.08 -7.84 -7.26
C SER A 58 -1.04 -6.81 -7.44
N ILE A 59 -1.56 -6.63 -8.65
CA ILE A 59 -2.69 -5.73 -8.92
C ILE A 59 -3.97 -6.26 -8.25
N ILE A 60 -4.26 -7.56 -8.37
CA ILE A 60 -5.42 -8.18 -7.71
C ILE A 60 -5.31 -8.07 -6.19
N ALA A 61 -4.14 -8.37 -5.63
CA ALA A 61 -3.89 -8.22 -4.20
C ALA A 61 -4.06 -6.76 -3.75
N SER A 62 -3.62 -5.79 -4.55
CA SER A 62 -3.80 -4.37 -4.22
C SER A 62 -5.27 -3.96 -4.16
N LEU A 63 -6.11 -4.48 -5.05
CA LEU A 63 -7.56 -4.21 -5.05
C LEU A 63 -8.23 -4.79 -3.80
N PHE A 64 -7.81 -5.98 -3.37
CA PHE A 64 -8.29 -6.59 -2.13
C PHE A 64 -7.91 -5.75 -0.90
N VAL A 65 -6.64 -5.34 -0.79
CA VAL A 65 -6.17 -4.49 0.32
C VAL A 65 -6.86 -3.12 0.30
N LEU A 66 -7.17 -2.58 -0.89
CA LEU A 66 -7.93 -1.34 -1.04
C LEU A 66 -9.37 -1.50 -0.53
N PHE A 67 -10.04 -2.60 -0.86
CA PHE A 67 -11.37 -2.92 -0.34
C PHE A 67 -11.38 -3.02 1.20
N VAL A 68 -10.44 -3.78 1.77
CA VAL A 68 -10.30 -3.91 3.23
C VAL A 68 -10.00 -2.56 3.88
N SER A 69 -9.18 -1.72 3.24
CA SER A 69 -8.88 -0.39 3.74
C SER A 69 -10.10 0.52 3.76
N ILE A 70 -11.01 0.41 2.78
CA ILE A 70 -12.27 1.17 2.74
C ILE A 70 -13.21 0.70 3.85
N GLU A 71 -13.33 -0.62 4.08
CA GLU A 71 -14.09 -1.12 5.23
C GLU A 71 -13.53 -0.59 6.56
N GLY A 72 -12.21 -0.61 6.72
CA GLY A 72 -11.55 -0.04 7.90
C GLY A 72 -11.75 1.48 8.08
N PHE A 73 -12.21 2.20 7.05
CA PHE A 73 -12.59 3.62 7.15
C PHE A 73 -14.09 3.83 7.39
N LEU A 74 -14.93 2.90 6.92
CA LEU A 74 -16.39 2.99 7.04
C LEU A 74 -16.93 2.37 8.33
N TYR A 75 -16.23 1.40 8.90
CA TYR A 75 -16.66 0.62 10.07
C TYR A 75 -15.84 0.89 11.35
N LEU A 76 -14.87 1.80 11.31
CA LEU A 76 -14.04 2.23 12.46
C LEU A 76 -14.45 3.63 12.91
#